data_AF-A0A6N8X7N1-F1
#
_entry.id   AF-A0A6N8X7N1-F1
#
_cell.length_a   1.000
_cell.length_b   1.000
_cell.length_c   1.000
_cell.angle_alpha   90.00
_cell.angle_beta   90.00
_cell.angle_gamma   90.00
#
_symmetry.space_group_name_H-M   'P 1'
#
loop_
_entity.id
_entity.type
_entity.pdbx_description
1 polymer ?
#
loop_
_entity_poly.entity_id
_entity_poly.type
_entity_poly.pdbx_seq_one_letter_code
_entity_poly.pdbx_strand_id
1 'polypeptide(L)'
;MVEAVGGVYRVRTSGGTIEASMRGRLKRGQHKGDRIVIGDRVTVGAGSGGGRVIETVRPRRTWLARRPSWSRVDRVVAANLDRLLLVVSVGDPPPSRFVIDRMLVMGESGGMECVVVLNKVDLQGCSTVVVELRRAYGAAGYPVLPTSAVTGAGIEAFRAVIEA
;
A
#
# COMPACT_ATOMS: atom_id res chain seq x y z
N MET A 1 12.24 -2.17 4.52
CA MET A 1 11.71 -2.52 5.86
C MET A 1 10.44 -3.33 5.68
N VAL A 2 10.22 -4.38 6.48
CA VAL A 2 9.12 -5.33 6.31
C VAL A 2 8.06 -5.20 7.42
N GLU A 3 8.47 -4.88 8.64
CA GLU A 3 7.56 -4.79 9.80
C GLU A 3 8.09 -3.80 10.85
N ALA A 4 7.20 -3.17 11.62
CA ALA A 4 7.51 -2.38 12.81
C ALA A 4 6.61 -2.73 13.99
N VAL A 5 7.19 -3.17 15.10
CA VAL A 5 6.48 -3.46 16.36
C VAL A 5 7.27 -2.86 17.51
N GLY A 6 6.65 -2.01 18.33
CA GLY A 6 7.27 -1.52 19.58
C GLY A 6 8.60 -0.76 19.43
N GLY A 7 8.92 -0.23 18.24
CA GLY A 7 10.21 0.43 17.98
C GLY A 7 11.34 -0.51 17.53
N VAL A 8 11.03 -1.80 17.36
CA VAL A 8 11.84 -2.80 16.67
C VAL A 8 11.34 -2.92 15.22
N TYR A 9 12.28 -3.00 14.29
CA TYR A 9 12.04 -3.01 12.86
C TYR A 9 12.65 -4.26 12.25
N ARG A 10 11.88 -5.02 11.46
CA ARG A 10 12.44 -6.11 10.66
C ARG A 10 12.85 -5.58 9.29
N VAL A 11 14.13 -5.72 8.98
CA VAL A 11 14.75 -5.23 7.75
C VAL A 11 15.20 -6.41 6.91
N ARG A 12 14.66 -6.51 5.69
CA ARG A 12 15.14 -7.46 4.68
C ARG A 12 16.44 -6.95 4.08
N THR A 13 17.45 -7.81 4.08
CA THR A 13 18.76 -7.61 3.47
C THR A 13 19.02 -8.72 2.44
N SER A 14 20.12 -8.63 1.70
CA SER A 14 20.55 -9.71 0.79
C SER A 14 20.85 -11.03 1.51
N GLY A 15 21.24 -10.98 2.79
CA GLY A 15 21.56 -12.15 3.62
C GLY A 15 20.40 -12.64 4.50
N GLY A 16 19.18 -12.16 4.27
CA GLY A 16 18.00 -12.51 5.07
C GLY A 16 17.42 -11.35 5.86
N THR A 17 16.53 -11.65 6.80
CA THR A 17 15.82 -10.64 7.60
C THR A 17 16.50 -10.46 8.95
N ILE A 18 16.80 -9.22 9.32
CA ILE A 18 17.40 -8.86 10.59
C ILE A 18 16.48 -7.93 11.39
N GLU A 19 16.60 -7.97 12.71
CA GLU A 19 15.94 -6.99 13.58
C GLU A 19 16.87 -5.81 13.84
N ALA A 20 16.32 -4.60 13.76
CA ALA A 20 17.05 -3.37 14.04
C ALA A 20 16.17 -2.42 14.86
N SER A 21 16.80 -1.63 15.72
CA SER A 21 16.13 -0.53 16.43
C SER A 21 16.42 0.82 15.77
N MET A 22 15.67 1.87 16.12
CA MET A 22 15.93 3.21 15.59
C MET A 22 17.05 3.91 16.38
N ARG A 23 18.10 4.38 15.69
CA ARG A 23 19.17 5.19 16.31
C ARG A 23 18.59 6.49 16.91
N GLY A 24 18.98 6.83 18.14
CA GLY A 24 18.40 7.96 18.90
C GLY A 24 18.47 9.34 18.23
N ARG A 25 19.41 9.58 17.32
CA ARG A 25 19.46 10.81 16.50
C ARG A 25 18.34 10.88 15.47
N LEU A 26 17.93 9.74 14.90
CA LEU A 26 16.80 9.65 13.97
C LEU A 26 15.46 9.94 14.68
N LYS A 27 15.37 9.67 15.99
CA LYS A 27 14.20 10.03 16.82
C LYS A 27 14.04 11.55 17.00
N ARG A 28 15.13 12.33 16.93
CA ARG A 28 15.16 13.79 17.18
C ARG A 28 15.00 14.63 15.92
N GLY A 29 15.38 14.10 14.75
CA GLY A 29 15.33 14.80 13.46
C GLY A 29 14.06 14.55 12.64
N GLN A 30 13.05 13.89 13.19
CA GLN A 30 11.76 13.76 12.50
C GLN A 30 11.14 15.16 12.39
N HIS A 31 10.98 15.67 11.17
CA HIS A 31 9.83 16.52 10.88
C HIS A 31 8.63 15.81 11.48
N LYS A 32 7.94 16.43 12.45
CA LYS A 32 6.78 15.88 13.17
C LYS A 32 5.76 15.34 12.15
N GLY A 33 5.90 14.08 11.72
CA GLY A 33 5.17 13.56 10.56
C GLY A 33 5.74 12.26 9.97
N ASP A 34 7.04 12.19 9.70
CA ASP A 34 7.61 11.06 8.94
C ASP A 34 8.25 9.99 9.82
N ARG A 35 7.41 9.04 10.26
CA ARG A 35 7.86 7.77 10.84
C ARG A 35 8.47 6.89 9.74
N ILE A 36 9.39 6.00 10.11
CA ILE A 36 9.81 4.92 9.22
C ILE A 36 8.62 3.97 9.04
N VAL A 37 8.28 3.67 7.80
CA VAL A 37 7.15 2.83 7.41
C VAL A 37 7.60 1.58 6.65
N ILE A 38 6.68 0.64 6.48
CA ILE A 38 6.89 -0.49 5.58
C ILE A 38 7.25 -0.01 4.18
N GLY A 39 8.18 -0.73 3.54
CA GLY A 39 8.72 -0.35 2.22
C GLY A 39 9.81 0.73 2.24
N ASP A 40 10.06 1.42 3.35
CA ASP A 40 11.24 2.31 3.45
C ASP A 40 12.54 1.54 3.22
N ARG A 41 13.42 2.12 2.41
CA ARG A 41 14.77 1.61 2.12
C ARG A 41 15.73 2.24 3.13
N VAL A 42 16.37 1.42 3.94
CA VAL A 42 17.16 1.88 5.09
C VAL A 42 18.57 1.34 5.06
N THR A 43 19.52 2.07 5.64
CA THR A 43 20.84 1.52 5.98
C THR A 43 20.86 1.09 7.43
N VAL A 44 21.45 -0.08 7.69
CA VAL A 44 21.56 -0.65 9.04
C VAL A 44 23.02 -0.75 9.41
N GLY A 45 23.37 -0.23 10.58
CA GLY A 45 24.72 -0.26 11.13
C GLY A 45 24.80 -1.09 12.41
N ALA A 46 25.99 -1.13 13.00
CA ALA A 46 26.20 -1.73 14.32
C ALA A 46 25.57 -0.86 15.41
N GLY A 47 24.88 -1.51 16.34
CA GLY A 47 24.35 -0.95 17.58
C GLY A 47 25.19 -1.38 18.79
N SER A 48 24.83 -0.88 19.96
CA SER A 48 25.41 -1.30 21.24
C SER A 48 25.09 -2.76 21.55
N GLY A 49 26.02 -3.47 22.20
CA GLY A 49 25.80 -4.85 22.65
C GLY A 49 25.59 -5.86 21.51
N GLY A 50 26.14 -5.61 20.32
CA GLY A 50 25.99 -6.49 19.15
C GLY A 50 24.66 -6.35 18.41
N GLY A 51 23.77 -5.46 18.85
CA GLY A 51 22.50 -5.18 18.17
C GLY A 51 22.68 -4.46 16.83
N ARG A 52 21.59 -4.29 16.09
CA ARG A 52 21.56 -3.52 14.84
C ARG A 52 20.71 -2.27 14.98
N VAL A 53 21.09 -1.21 14.28
CA VAL A 53 20.36 0.07 14.30
C VAL A 53 20.14 0.62 12.91
N ILE A 54 18.96 1.18 12.65
CA ILE A 54 18.69 1.95 11.44
C ILE A 54 19.43 3.28 11.56
N GLU A 55 20.32 3.55 10.61
CA GLU A 55 21.14 4.75 10.58
C GLU A 55 20.53 5.83 9.71
N THR A 56 20.07 5.46 8.51
CA THR A 56 19.47 6.39 7.54
C THR A 56 18.28 5.75 6.83
N VAL A 57 17.36 6.61 6.38
CA VAL A 57 16.25 6.26 5.48
C VAL A 57 16.54 6.95 4.16
N ARG A 58 16.52 6.19 3.06
CA ARG A 58 16.72 6.75 1.72
C ARG A 58 15.47 7.53 1.27
N PRO A 59 15.60 8.50 0.35
CA PRO A 59 14.45 9.20 -0.21
C PRO A 59 13.39 8.23 -0.76
N ARG A 60 12.13 8.55 -0.50
CA ARG A 60 10.98 7.76 -0.97
C ARG A 60 10.72 8.10 -2.44
N ARG A 61 10.55 7.08 -3.28
CA ARG A 61 10.13 7.24 -4.68
C ARG A 61 8.61 7.42 -4.78
N THR A 62 7.88 6.68 -3.96
CA THR A 62 6.41 6.70 -3.88
C THR A 62 5.98 6.59 -2.41
N TRP A 63 4.75 6.99 -2.10
CA TRP A 63 4.22 6.89 -0.74
C TRP A 63 2.69 6.78 -0.73
N LEU A 64 2.15 5.98 0.19
CA LEU A 64 0.73 6.01 0.53
C LEU A 64 0.58 6.82 1.81
N ALA A 65 -0.15 7.93 1.75
CA ALA A 65 -0.43 8.77 2.90
C ALA A 65 -1.91 8.77 3.24
N ARG A 66 -2.21 8.79 4.53
CA ARG A 66 -3.57 8.90 5.06
C ARG A 66 -3.65 10.03 6.06
N ARG A 67 -4.72 10.82 5.97
CA ARG A 67 -5.10 11.79 7.00
C ARG A 67 -5.80 11.10 8.17
N PRO A 68 -5.26 11.14 9.40
CA PRO A 68 -6.01 10.77 10.58
C PRO A 68 -7.13 11.78 10.84
N SER A 69 -8.30 11.34 11.33
CA SER A 69 -9.43 12.24 11.65
C SER A 69 -9.07 13.33 12.67
N TRP A 70 -8.13 13.03 13.57
CA TRP A 70 -7.67 13.91 14.64
C TRP A 70 -6.48 14.80 14.24
N SER A 71 -5.95 14.69 13.02
CA SER A 71 -4.77 15.44 12.59
C SER A 71 -4.99 16.16 11.27
N ARG A 72 -4.45 17.38 11.17
CA ARG A 72 -4.43 18.16 9.92
C ARG A 72 -3.24 17.83 9.03
N VAL A 73 -2.39 16.90 9.44
CA VAL A 73 -1.17 16.50 8.73
C VAL A 73 -1.35 15.07 8.22
N ASP A 74 -1.08 14.87 6.94
CA ASP A 74 -1.09 13.54 6.35
C ASP A 74 0.06 12.71 6.89
N ARG A 75 -0.20 11.43 7.13
CA ARG A 75 0.80 10.49 7.61
C ARG A 75 1.05 9.43 6.57
N VAL A 76 2.31 9.29 6.18
CA VAL A 76 2.73 8.16 5.36
C VAL A 76 2.51 6.87 6.15
N VAL A 77 1.87 5.89 5.51
CA VAL A 77 1.61 4.56 6.07
C VAL A 77 2.43 3.47 5.37
N ALA A 78 2.82 3.69 4.13
CA ALA A 78 3.71 2.83 3.35
C ALA A 78 4.49 3.65 2.31
N ALA A 79 5.65 3.16 1.89
CA ALA A 79 6.50 3.85 0.92
C ALA A 79 7.14 2.89 -0.09
N ASN A 80 7.59 3.43 -1.21
CA ASN A 80 8.28 2.70 -2.29
C ASN A 80 7.47 1.49 -2.81
N LEU A 81 6.15 1.63 -2.86
CA LEU A 81 5.25 0.70 -3.54
C LEU A 81 5.12 1.11 -5.01
N ASP A 82 5.18 0.16 -5.93
CA ASP A 82 5.03 0.44 -7.36
C ASP A 82 3.56 0.62 -7.75
N ARG A 83 2.68 -0.22 -7.20
CA ARG A 83 1.26 -0.30 -7.57
C ARG A 83 0.33 -0.30 -6.34
N LEU A 84 -0.86 0.29 -6.51
CA LEU A 84 -1.99 0.20 -5.58
C LEU A 84 -3.11 -0.62 -6.23
N LEU A 85 -3.30 -1.86 -5.79
CA LEU A 85 -4.41 -2.70 -6.21
C LEU A 85 -5.59 -2.50 -5.25
N LEU A 86 -6.60 -1.76 -5.69
CA LEU A 86 -7.79 -1.45 -4.92
C LEU A 86 -8.85 -2.52 -5.12
N VAL A 87 -8.94 -3.47 -4.19
CA VAL A 87 -9.94 -4.54 -4.22
C VAL A 87 -11.25 -4.08 -3.58
N VAL A 88 -12.34 -4.12 -4.34
CA VAL A 88 -13.69 -3.78 -3.88
C VAL A 88 -14.67 -4.91 -4.18
N SER A 89 -15.64 -5.11 -3.29
CA SER A 89 -16.74 -6.04 -3.51
C SER A 89 -17.78 -5.41 -4.43
N VAL A 90 -18.36 -6.20 -5.35
CA VAL A 90 -19.41 -5.75 -6.27
C VAL A 90 -20.83 -5.91 -5.73
N GLY A 91 -21.00 -6.42 -4.51
CA GLY A 91 -22.33 -6.71 -3.96
C GLY A 91 -22.40 -6.73 -2.44
N ASP A 92 -21.56 -7.52 -1.77
CA ASP A 92 -21.60 -7.69 -0.32
C ASP A 92 -20.23 -7.40 0.34
N PRO A 93 -20.01 -6.24 0.98
CA PRO A 93 -20.89 -5.06 0.95
C PRO A 93 -20.90 -4.41 -0.45
N PRO A 94 -21.90 -3.57 -0.78
CA PRO A 94 -21.92 -2.83 -2.03
C PRO A 94 -20.71 -1.90 -2.17
N PRO A 95 -20.21 -1.67 -3.39
CA PRO A 95 -19.06 -0.82 -3.60
C PRO A 95 -19.39 0.65 -3.30
N SER A 96 -18.49 1.31 -2.56
CA SER A 96 -18.60 2.76 -2.30
C SER A 96 -17.71 3.54 -3.27
N ARG A 97 -18.32 4.26 -4.20
CA ARG A 97 -17.59 5.13 -5.15
C ARG A 97 -16.75 6.18 -4.44
N PHE A 98 -17.27 6.77 -3.38
CA PHE A 98 -16.51 7.72 -2.55
C PHE A 98 -15.21 7.11 -2.01
N VAL A 99 -15.25 5.86 -1.52
CA VAL A 99 -14.04 5.16 -1.05
C VAL A 99 -13.10 4.89 -2.21
N ILE A 100 -13.62 4.45 -3.35
CA ILE A 100 -12.80 4.15 -4.53
C ILE A 100 -12.05 5.40 -5.00
N ASP A 101 -12.79 6.48 -5.27
CA ASP A 101 -12.25 7.73 -5.79
C ASP A 101 -11.20 8.30 -4.83
N ARG A 102 -11.48 8.27 -3.52
CA ARG A 102 -10.54 8.73 -2.50
C ARG A 102 -9.26 7.90 -2.48
N MET A 103 -9.36 6.57 -2.61
CA MET A 103 -8.19 5.68 -2.63
C MET A 103 -7.35 5.90 -3.90
N LEU A 104 -7.99 6.07 -5.05
CA LEU A 104 -7.31 6.40 -6.30
C LEU A 104 -6.54 7.72 -6.19
N VAL A 105 -7.16 8.77 -5.66
CA VAL A 105 -6.48 10.06 -5.43
C VAL A 105 -5.27 9.91 -4.49
N MET A 106 -5.38 9.10 -3.43
CA MET A 106 -4.25 8.83 -2.53
C MET A 106 -3.13 8.04 -3.23
N GLY A 107 -3.48 7.13 -4.13
CA GLY A 107 -2.52 6.37 -4.93
C GLY A 107 -1.75 7.26 -5.91
N GLU A 108 -2.49 8.00 -6.74
CA GLU A 108 -1.95 8.91 -7.76
C GLU A 108 -1.10 10.03 -7.15
N SER A 109 -1.57 10.68 -6.08
CA SER A 109 -0.78 11.71 -5.37
C SER A 109 0.51 11.14 -4.75
N GLY A 110 0.53 9.83 -4.49
CA GLY A 110 1.67 9.07 -4.02
C GLY A 110 2.62 8.58 -5.11
N GLY A 111 2.30 8.82 -6.39
CA GLY A 111 3.07 8.38 -7.55
C GLY A 111 2.99 6.88 -7.82
N MET A 112 1.93 6.20 -7.37
CA MET A 112 1.72 4.77 -7.58
C MET A 112 0.78 4.51 -8.75
N GLU A 113 1.01 3.43 -9.49
CA GLU A 113 0.06 2.98 -10.50
C GLU A 113 -1.17 2.35 -9.85
N CYS A 114 -2.36 2.87 -10.12
CA CYS A 114 -3.60 2.40 -9.49
C CYS A 114 -4.36 1.41 -10.39
N VAL A 115 -4.82 0.30 -9.81
CA VAL A 115 -5.64 -0.71 -10.48
C VAL A 115 -6.89 -0.99 -9.65
N VAL A 116 -8.07 -0.95 -10.26
CA VAL A 116 -9.34 -1.27 -9.60
C VAL A 116 -9.65 -2.74 -9.80
N VAL A 117 -9.84 -3.48 -8.71
CA VAL A 117 -10.16 -4.91 -8.74
C VAL A 117 -11.57 -5.12 -8.18
N LEU A 118 -12.48 -5.53 -9.06
CA LEU A 118 -13.88 -5.77 -8.73
C LEU A 118 -14.06 -7.24 -8.34
N ASN A 119 -13.97 -7.55 -7.04
CA ASN A 119 -14.10 -8.90 -6.51
C ASN A 119 -15.55 -9.31 -6.24
N LYS A 120 -15.80 -10.62 -6.14
CA LYS A 120 -17.10 -11.27 -5.92
C LYS A 120 -18.05 -11.22 -7.12
N VAL A 121 -17.50 -11.32 -8.35
CA VAL A 121 -18.34 -11.38 -9.57
C VAL A 121 -19.16 -12.66 -9.71
N ASP A 122 -19.01 -13.60 -8.78
CA ASP A 122 -19.87 -14.77 -8.59
C ASP A 122 -21.24 -14.44 -7.99
N LEU A 123 -21.42 -13.26 -7.38
CA LEU A 123 -22.70 -12.86 -6.77
C LEU A 123 -23.77 -12.61 -7.84
N GLN A 124 -24.96 -13.16 -7.60
CA GLN A 124 -26.11 -12.96 -8.48
C GLN A 124 -26.48 -11.47 -8.56
N GLY A 125 -26.74 -10.97 -9.76
CA GLY A 125 -27.13 -9.58 -10.00
C GLY A 125 -25.98 -8.56 -10.00
N CYS A 126 -24.72 -8.98 -9.88
CA CYS A 126 -23.58 -8.06 -9.88
C CYS A 126 -23.23 -7.47 -11.26
N SER A 127 -23.75 -8.03 -12.36
CA SER A 127 -23.36 -7.69 -13.73
C SER A 127 -23.52 -6.20 -14.04
N THR A 128 -24.63 -5.59 -13.63
CA THR A 128 -24.89 -4.16 -13.82
C THR A 128 -23.85 -3.29 -13.10
N VAL A 129 -23.54 -3.62 -11.85
CA VAL A 129 -22.53 -2.91 -11.04
C VAL A 129 -21.14 -3.05 -11.66
N VAL A 130 -20.77 -4.25 -12.11
CA VAL A 130 -19.49 -4.51 -12.77
C VAL A 130 -19.34 -3.68 -14.04
N VAL A 131 -20.36 -3.66 -14.91
CA VAL A 131 -20.36 -2.88 -16.15
C VAL A 131 -20.23 -1.39 -15.87
N GLU A 132 -21.00 -0.89 -14.89
CA GLU A 132 -20.99 0.52 -14.52
C GLU A 132 -19.62 0.98 -14.01
N LEU A 133 -19.04 0.26 -13.04
CA LEU A 133 -17.74 0.60 -12.47
C LEU A 133 -16.61 0.45 -13.50
N ARG A 134 -16.65 -0.60 -14.33
CA ARG A 134 -15.67 -0.80 -15.39
C ARG A 134 -15.70 0.33 -16.41
N ARG A 135 -16.90 0.80 -16.78
CA ARG A 135 -17.05 1.95 -17.67
C ARG A 135 -16.53 3.22 -17.03
N ALA A 136 -16.93 3.52 -15.80
CA ALA A 136 -16.56 4.75 -15.10
C ALA A 136 -15.03 4.87 -14.92
N TYR A 137 -14.41 3.86 -14.31
CA TYR A 137 -12.98 3.90 -14.01
C TYR A 137 -12.09 3.61 -15.22
N GLY A 138 -12.56 2.78 -16.16
CA GLY A 138 -11.87 2.56 -17.43
C GLY A 138 -11.81 3.83 -18.28
N ALA A 139 -12.89 4.61 -18.34
CA ALA A 139 -12.90 5.91 -19.03
C ALA A 139 -11.98 6.94 -18.37
N ALA A 140 -11.73 6.82 -17.06
CA ALA A 140 -10.77 7.63 -16.32
C ALA A 140 -9.31 7.18 -16.48
N GLY A 141 -9.05 6.10 -17.24
CA GLY A 141 -7.71 5.60 -17.53
C GLY A 141 -7.19 4.51 -16.58
N TYR A 142 -8.00 4.05 -15.61
CA TYR A 142 -7.58 3.00 -14.69
C TYR A 142 -7.84 1.61 -15.29
N PRO A 143 -6.89 0.66 -15.17
CA PRO A 143 -7.17 -0.75 -15.39
C PRO A 143 -8.23 -1.24 -14.40
N VAL A 144 -9.24 -1.95 -14.90
CA VAL A 144 -10.32 -2.52 -14.09
C VAL A 144 -10.40 -4.03 -14.31
N LEU A 145 -10.22 -4.80 -13.24
CA LEU A 145 -10.16 -6.26 -13.27
C LEU A 145 -11.34 -6.87 -12.50
N PRO A 146 -12.31 -7.48 -13.19
CA PRO A 146 -13.34 -8.30 -12.55
C PRO A 146 -12.73 -9.63 -12.05
N THR A 147 -12.98 -9.97 -10.79
CA THR A 147 -12.44 -11.18 -10.16
C THR A 147 -13.45 -11.87 -9.24
N SER A 148 -13.25 -13.15 -8.99
CA SER A 148 -13.93 -13.91 -7.95
C SER A 148 -12.91 -14.79 -7.23
N ALA A 149 -12.66 -14.47 -5.97
CA ALA A 149 -11.81 -15.30 -5.11
C ALA A 149 -12.42 -16.69 -4.85
N VAL A 150 -13.75 -16.84 -4.98
CA VAL A 150 -14.46 -18.10 -4.75
C VAL A 150 -14.34 -19.04 -5.95
N THR A 151 -14.58 -18.51 -7.15
CA THR A 151 -14.59 -19.33 -8.39
C THR A 151 -13.24 -19.35 -9.11
N GLY A 152 -12.32 -18.46 -8.74
CA GLY A 152 -11.03 -18.29 -9.43
C GLY A 152 -11.12 -17.41 -10.68
N ALA A 153 -12.29 -16.91 -11.05
CA ALA A 153 -12.44 -16.04 -12.22
C ALA A 153 -11.55 -14.78 -12.10
N GLY A 154 -10.81 -14.46 -13.16
CA GLY A 154 -9.95 -13.28 -13.23
C GLY A 154 -8.69 -13.30 -12.35
N ILE A 155 -8.46 -14.36 -11.57
CA ILE A 155 -7.30 -14.45 -10.67
C ILE A 155 -5.98 -14.51 -11.44
N GLU A 156 -5.95 -15.13 -12.61
CA GLU A 156 -4.73 -15.17 -13.42
C GLU A 156 -4.32 -13.78 -13.93
N ALA A 157 -5.28 -13.00 -14.42
CA ALA A 157 -5.05 -11.61 -14.81
C ALA A 157 -4.63 -10.75 -13.60
N PHE A 158 -5.20 -11.01 -12.42
CA PHE A 158 -4.80 -10.33 -11.18
C PHE A 158 -3.35 -10.67 -10.78
N ARG A 159 -2.92 -11.93 -10.90
CA ARG A 159 -1.53 -12.34 -10.64
C ARG A 159 -0.54 -11.69 -11.61
N ALA A 160 -0.87 -11.67 -12.90
CA ALA A 160 -0.03 -11.04 -13.91
C ALA A 160 0.22 -9.55 -13.60
N VAL A 161 -0.75 -8.84 -13.02
CA VAL A 161 -0.57 -7.44 -12.59
C VAL A 161 0.33 -7.28 -11.37
N ILE A 162 0.38 -8.27 -10.48
CA ILE A 162 1.26 -8.25 -9.30
C ILE A 162 2.71 -8.54 -9.70
N GLU A 163 2.91 -9.41 -10.69
CA GLU A 163 4.23 -9.90 -11.10
C GLU A 163 4.92 -9.01 -12.15
N ALA A 164 4.18 -8.08 -12.78
CA ALA A 164 4.69 -7.13 -13.78
C ALA A 164 5.40 -5.92 -13.15
#